data_AF-X1CJB2-F1
#
_entry.id   AF-X1CJB2-F1
#
_cell.length_a   1.000
_cell.length_b   1.000
_cell.length_c   1.000
_cell.angle_alpha   90.00
_cell.angle_beta   90.00
_cell.angle_gamma   90.00
#
_symmetry.space_group_name_H-M   'P 1'
#
loop_
_entity.id
_entity.type
_entity.pdbx_description
1 polymer ?
#
loop_
_entity_poly.entity_id
_entity_poly.type
_entity_poly.pdbx_seq_one_letter_code
_entity_poly.pdbx_strand_id
1 'polypeptide(L)'
;SNCRIFPATHFIIPEENKANALISIEEELEQQVAKFMKEKKYAEAQRIEKRSKFDLEMMREMGWCKGVENYSRHLDGRLPGSPPMCLIDYFPKDFLIVADESHITIPQIHGMIGGDRSRKRNLIEFGWRLPSAYDNRPLTFEEWEAKINNIIFMSATLGAWELKKSGGVSAEQIIRPTGLVDPHVEIRPAKNQIDDLLDEIRKVISSKGRVLVTTLTKRMSEDIAEYYSE
;
A
#
# COMPACT_ATOMS: atom_id res chain seq x y z
N SER A 1 -28.01 -19.37 -24.19
CA SER A 1 -26.70 -18.70 -24.07
C SER A 1 -26.48 -18.37 -22.61
N ASN A 2 -25.56 -19.05 -21.92
CA ASN A 2 -25.23 -18.75 -20.53
C ASN A 2 -24.18 -17.63 -20.48
N CYS A 3 -24.65 -16.38 -20.56
CA CYS A 3 -23.80 -15.21 -20.39
C CYS A 3 -23.91 -14.75 -18.93
N ARG A 4 -22.78 -14.68 -18.21
CA ARG A 4 -22.70 -14.03 -16.90
C ARG A 4 -22.11 -12.64 -17.10
N ILE A 5 -22.91 -11.62 -16.86
CA ILE A 5 -22.48 -10.22 -16.91
C ILE A 5 -22.16 -9.80 -15.50
N PHE A 6 -20.91 -9.43 -15.26
CA PHE A 6 -20.47 -8.88 -13.98
C PHE A 6 -20.71 -7.37 -13.94
N PRO A 7 -20.87 -6.80 -12.74
CA PRO A 7 -21.01 -5.36 -12.58
C PRO A 7 -19.81 -4.57 -13.10
N ALA A 8 -20.06 -3.35 -13.57
CA ALA A 8 -19.01 -2.46 -14.06
C ALA A 8 -18.17 -1.79 -12.95
N THR A 9 -18.62 -1.90 -11.69
CA THR A 9 -17.96 -1.30 -10.52
C THR A 9 -17.91 -2.29 -9.35
N HIS A 10 -16.94 -2.11 -8.45
CA HIS A 10 -16.82 -2.92 -7.23
C HIS A 10 -17.61 -2.34 -6.03
N PHE A 11 -17.99 -1.06 -6.10
CA PHE A 11 -18.80 -0.39 -5.09
C PHE A 11 -20.26 -0.39 -5.55
N ILE A 12 -20.88 -1.56 -5.47
CA ILE A 12 -22.31 -1.72 -5.73
C ILE A 12 -22.98 -1.70 -4.37
N ILE A 13 -23.92 -0.78 -4.22
CA ILE A 13 -24.72 -0.71 -3.00
C ILE A 13 -25.95 -1.58 -3.25
N PRO A 14 -26.19 -2.64 -2.46
CA PRO A 14 -27.46 -3.34 -2.51
C PRO A 14 -28.58 -2.35 -2.17
N GLU A 15 -29.63 -2.31 -2.99
CA GLU A 15 -30.66 -1.27 -2.87
C GLU A 15 -31.41 -1.33 -1.53
N GLU A 16 -31.45 -2.51 -0.92
CA GLU A 16 -31.95 -2.77 0.45
C GLU A 16 -31.12 -2.09 1.56
N ASN A 17 -29.80 -1.96 1.36
CA ASN A 17 -28.88 -1.37 2.35
C ASN A 17 -28.70 0.14 2.15
N LYS A 18 -28.98 0.63 0.94
CA LYS A 18 -28.76 2.02 0.55
C LYS A 18 -29.49 3.01 1.44
N ALA A 19 -30.77 2.76 1.75
CA ALA A 19 -31.57 3.65 2.59
C ALA A 19 -30.97 3.78 4.00
N ASN A 20 -30.61 2.65 4.63
CA ASN A 20 -30.00 2.64 5.96
C ASN A 20 -28.62 3.30 5.97
N ALA A 21 -27.82 3.07 4.92
CA ALA A 21 -26.50 3.67 4.79
C ALA A 21 -26.57 5.21 4.64
N LEU A 22 -27.55 5.72 3.89
CA LEU A 22 -27.75 7.17 3.77
C LEU A 22 -28.11 7.81 5.11
N ILE A 23 -29.02 7.17 5.86
CA ILE A 23 -29.41 7.62 7.21
C ILE A 23 -28.19 7.63 8.14
N SER A 24 -27.40 6.55 8.16
CA SER A 24 -26.24 6.47 9.04
C SER A 24 -25.13 7.48 8.67
N ILE A 25 -24.99 7.83 7.39
CA ILE A 25 -24.08 8.89 6.94
C ILE A 25 -24.59 10.26 7.40
N GLU A 26 -25.89 10.53 7.30
CA GLU A 26 -26.52 11.76 7.79
C GLU A 26 -26.35 11.93 9.29
N GLU A 27 -26.58 10.88 10.07
CA GLU A 27 -26.38 10.89 11.53
C GLU A 27 -24.92 11.19 11.90
N GLU A 28 -23.95 10.55 11.25
CA GLU A 28 -22.53 10.83 11.47
C GLU A 28 -22.17 12.27 11.07
N LEU A 29 -22.77 12.78 9.98
CA LEU A 29 -22.57 14.16 9.54
C LEU A 29 -23.07 15.15 10.59
N GLU A 30 -24.28 14.97 11.11
CA GLU A 30 -24.85 15.83 12.15
C GLU A 30 -23.97 15.85 13.41
N GLN A 31 -23.53 14.68 13.87
CA GLN A 31 -22.62 14.55 15.01
C GLN A 31 -21.29 15.27 14.75
N GLN A 32 -20.71 15.11 13.56
CA GLN A 32 -19.43 15.70 13.22
C GLN A 32 -19.51 17.22 13.07
N VAL A 33 -20.59 17.74 12.48
CA VAL A 33 -20.85 19.19 12.39
C VAL A 33 -21.02 19.77 13.79
N ALA A 34 -21.83 19.14 14.65
CA ALA A 34 -22.03 19.59 16.03
C ALA A 34 -20.71 19.61 16.83
N LYS A 35 -19.84 18.60 16.62
CA LYS A 35 -18.51 18.54 17.21
C LYS A 35 -17.64 19.73 16.76
N PHE A 36 -17.56 20.00 15.46
CA PHE A 36 -16.78 21.13 14.96
C PHE A 36 -17.32 22.49 15.43
N MET A 37 -18.64 22.66 15.50
CA MET A 37 -19.28 23.85 16.05
C MET A 37 -18.91 24.07 17.51
N LYS A 38 -18.92 23.01 18.33
CA LYS A 38 -18.49 23.05 19.74
C LYS A 38 -17.01 23.41 19.88
N GLU A 39 -16.17 22.93 18.97
CA GLU A 39 -14.73 23.26 18.90
C GLU A 39 -14.44 24.63 18.28
N LYS A 40 -15.47 25.41 17.89
CA LYS A 40 -15.36 26.70 17.16
C LYS A 40 -14.62 26.59 15.82
N LYS A 41 -14.61 25.40 15.21
CA LYS A 41 -14.06 25.10 13.88
C LYS A 41 -15.11 25.29 12.79
N TYR A 42 -15.56 26.53 12.63
CA TYR A 42 -16.70 26.86 11.76
C TYR A 42 -16.44 26.57 10.28
N ALA A 43 -15.20 26.78 9.81
CA ALA A 43 -14.83 26.52 8.42
C ALA A 43 -14.85 25.02 8.11
N GLU A 44 -14.35 24.19 9.03
CA GLU A 44 -14.39 22.72 8.93
C GLU A 44 -15.82 22.21 8.96
N ALA A 45 -16.66 22.74 9.85
CA ALA A 45 -18.09 22.41 9.94
C ALA A 45 -18.82 22.69 8.61
N GLN A 46 -18.67 23.91 8.07
CA GLN A 46 -19.28 24.29 6.80
C GLN A 46 -18.76 23.43 5.64
N ARG A 47 -17.46 23.12 5.64
CA ARG A 47 -16.80 22.32 4.60
C ARG A 47 -17.35 20.89 4.57
N ILE A 48 -17.41 20.22 5.73
CA ILE A 48 -17.88 18.83 5.79
C ILE A 48 -19.37 18.73 5.49
N GLU A 49 -20.16 19.71 5.94
CA GLU A 49 -21.59 19.79 5.68
C GLU A 49 -21.87 19.92 4.19
N LYS A 50 -21.29 20.94 3.53
CA LYS A 50 -21.50 21.16 2.10
C LYS A 50 -21.07 19.95 1.27
N ARG A 51 -19.90 19.38 1.59
CA ARG A 51 -19.36 18.22 0.87
C ARG A 51 -20.26 16.99 1.02
N SER A 52 -20.61 16.65 2.26
CA SER A 52 -21.34 15.41 2.55
C SER A 52 -22.79 15.49 2.10
N LYS A 53 -23.45 16.65 2.19
CA LYS A 53 -24.80 16.86 1.64
C LYS A 53 -24.84 16.68 0.12
N PHE A 54 -23.84 17.21 -0.59
CA PHE A 54 -23.71 16.99 -2.04
C PHE A 54 -23.48 15.51 -2.37
N ASP A 55 -22.54 14.86 -1.67
CA ASP A 55 -22.26 13.43 -1.90
C ASP A 55 -23.51 12.56 -1.58
N LEU A 56 -24.31 12.89 -0.55
CA LEU A 56 -25.59 12.24 -0.22
C LEU A 56 -26.66 12.44 -1.30
N GLU A 57 -26.81 13.65 -1.83
CA GLU A 57 -27.74 13.97 -2.92
C GLU A 57 -27.40 13.15 -4.17
N MET A 58 -26.12 13.11 -4.56
CA MET A 58 -25.64 12.28 -5.67
C MET A 58 -25.91 10.79 -5.45
N MET A 59 -25.72 10.28 -4.24
CA MET A 59 -26.04 8.87 -3.92
C MET A 59 -27.55 8.58 -3.97
N ARG A 60 -28.42 9.53 -3.62
CA ARG A 60 -29.88 9.39 -3.74
C ARG A 60 -30.34 9.38 -5.20
N GLU A 61 -29.85 10.31 -6.01
CA GLU A 61 -30.31 10.48 -7.39
C GLU A 61 -29.66 9.52 -8.38
N MET A 62 -28.33 9.38 -8.32
CA MET A 62 -27.54 8.65 -9.30
C MET A 62 -27.13 7.25 -8.80
N GLY A 63 -27.29 6.97 -7.50
CA GLY A 63 -26.85 5.73 -6.87
C GLY A 63 -25.35 5.66 -6.59
N TRP A 64 -24.59 6.71 -6.90
CA TRP A 64 -23.15 6.79 -6.64
C TRP A 64 -22.70 8.25 -6.52
N CYS A 65 -21.53 8.47 -5.93
CA CYS A 65 -20.87 9.77 -5.89
C CYS A 65 -19.35 9.63 -6.09
N LYS A 66 -18.68 10.75 -6.40
CA LYS A 66 -17.22 10.74 -6.55
C LYS A 66 -16.55 10.59 -5.18
N GLY A 67 -15.82 9.51 -4.99
CA GLY A 67 -15.19 9.20 -3.71
C GLY A 67 -16.08 8.36 -2.79
N VAL A 68 -17.01 7.57 -3.37
CA VAL A 68 -17.95 6.71 -2.65
C VAL A 68 -17.27 5.75 -1.68
N GLU A 69 -16.02 5.37 -1.95
CA GLU A 69 -15.22 4.50 -1.08
C GLU A 69 -15.02 5.09 0.34
N ASN A 70 -15.09 6.41 0.50
CA ASN A 70 -14.98 7.06 1.81
C ASN A 70 -16.19 6.79 2.72
N TYR A 71 -17.27 6.23 2.17
CA TYR A 71 -18.47 5.81 2.87
C TYR A 71 -18.57 4.28 3.00
N SER A 72 -17.53 3.53 2.60
CA SER A 72 -17.59 2.06 2.48
C SER A 72 -18.12 1.36 3.72
N ARG A 73 -17.72 1.79 4.93
CA ARG A 73 -18.26 1.21 6.18
C ARG A 73 -19.79 1.29 6.24
N HIS A 74 -20.35 2.46 5.95
CA HIS A 74 -21.80 2.68 5.98
C HIS A 74 -22.50 1.88 4.90
N LEU A 75 -21.94 1.89 3.68
CA LEU A 75 -22.49 1.19 2.53
C LEU A 75 -22.49 -0.34 2.72
N ASP A 76 -21.46 -0.86 3.38
CA ASP A 76 -21.33 -2.28 3.73
C ASP A 76 -22.12 -2.65 5.00
N GLY A 77 -22.68 -1.68 5.74
CA GLY A 77 -23.33 -1.91 7.04
C GLY A 77 -22.38 -2.45 8.12
N ARG A 78 -21.08 -2.19 8.00
CA ARG A 78 -20.06 -2.72 8.91
C ARG A 78 -19.94 -1.91 10.20
N LEU A 79 -19.51 -2.57 11.28
CA LEU A 79 -19.21 -1.90 12.54
C LEU A 79 -17.96 -0.98 12.40
N PRO A 80 -17.89 0.15 13.12
CA PRO A 80 -16.69 1.00 13.17
C PRO A 80 -15.43 0.22 13.53
N GLY A 81 -14.32 0.51 12.84
CA GLY A 81 -13.03 -0.16 13.06
C GLY A 81 -12.88 -1.53 12.40
N SER A 82 -13.97 -2.15 11.92
CA SER A 82 -13.91 -3.47 11.28
C SER A 82 -13.01 -3.47 10.02
N PRO A 83 -12.35 -4.60 9.71
CA PRO A 83 -11.54 -4.73 8.52
C PRO A 83 -12.40 -4.53 7.26
N PRO A 84 -11.93 -3.76 6.28
CA PRO A 84 -12.60 -3.68 4.98
C PRO A 84 -12.45 -4.98 4.21
N MET A 85 -13.38 -5.20 3.28
CA MET A 85 -13.26 -6.22 2.26
C MET A 85 -12.10 -5.85 1.32
N CYS A 86 -11.26 -6.82 0.98
CA CYS A 86 -10.16 -6.64 0.03
C CYS A 86 -10.14 -7.76 -1.01
N LEU A 87 -9.21 -7.70 -1.95
CA LEU A 87 -9.09 -8.69 -3.02
C LEU A 87 -8.99 -10.13 -2.48
N ILE A 88 -8.34 -10.34 -1.33
CA ILE A 88 -8.22 -11.65 -0.69
C ILE A 88 -9.59 -12.29 -0.41
N ASP A 89 -10.59 -11.47 -0.08
CA ASP A 89 -11.94 -11.95 0.25
C ASP A 89 -12.73 -12.47 -0.96
N TYR A 90 -12.25 -12.17 -2.18
CA TYR A 90 -12.86 -12.68 -3.43
C TYR A 90 -12.33 -14.06 -3.83
N PHE A 91 -11.24 -14.52 -3.21
CA PHE A 91 -10.67 -15.82 -3.50
C PHE A 91 -11.40 -16.93 -2.73
N PRO A 92 -11.44 -18.17 -3.27
CA PRO A 92 -11.79 -19.35 -2.49
C PRO A 92 -10.90 -19.49 -1.26
N LYS A 93 -11.40 -20.15 -0.20
CA LYS A 93 -10.67 -20.27 1.08
C LYS A 93 -9.31 -20.97 0.97
N ASP A 94 -9.11 -21.80 -0.05
CA ASP A 94 -7.93 -22.62 -0.31
C ASP A 94 -6.92 -21.99 -1.29
N PHE A 95 -7.08 -20.70 -1.60
CA PHE A 95 -6.14 -20.00 -2.47
C PHE A 95 -4.70 -19.96 -1.93
N LEU A 96 -3.76 -19.74 -2.84
CA LEU A 96 -2.33 -19.60 -2.56
C LEU A 96 -1.88 -18.15 -2.80
N ILE A 97 -1.13 -17.61 -1.85
CA ILE A 97 -0.41 -16.34 -2.00
C ILE A 97 1.05 -16.63 -2.34
N VAL A 98 1.61 -15.91 -3.31
CA VAL A 98 3.06 -15.87 -3.53
C VAL A 98 3.52 -14.44 -3.25
N ALA A 99 4.34 -14.27 -2.21
CA ALA A 99 4.93 -13.00 -1.83
C ALA A 99 6.34 -12.90 -2.43
N ASP A 100 6.42 -12.27 -3.59
CA ASP A 100 7.69 -11.98 -4.27
C ASP A 100 8.47 -10.88 -3.53
N GLU A 101 9.80 -10.97 -3.59
CA GLU A 101 10.75 -10.20 -2.79
C GLU A 101 10.25 -9.96 -1.36
N SER A 102 9.89 -11.06 -0.68
CA SER A 102 9.15 -11.02 0.59
C SER A 102 9.83 -10.14 1.66
N HIS A 103 11.16 -10.08 1.62
CA HIS A 103 11.98 -9.30 2.54
C HIS A 103 11.72 -7.78 2.43
N ILE A 104 11.17 -7.32 1.31
CA ILE A 104 10.68 -5.95 1.10
C ILE A 104 9.15 -5.89 1.18
N THR A 105 8.46 -6.83 0.52
CA THR A 105 7.00 -6.82 0.40
C THR A 105 6.30 -6.93 1.77
N ILE A 106 6.81 -7.76 2.68
CA ILE A 106 6.21 -7.95 4.01
C ILE A 106 6.32 -6.68 4.86
N PRO A 107 7.51 -6.04 5.03
CA PRO A 107 7.60 -4.73 5.67
C PRO A 107 6.71 -3.67 5.03
N GLN A 108 6.57 -3.68 3.70
CA GLN A 108 5.70 -2.73 3.00
C GLN A 108 4.23 -2.91 3.41
N ILE A 109 3.71 -4.15 3.41
CA ILE A 109 2.33 -4.46 3.87
C ILE A 109 2.12 -3.95 5.29
N HIS A 110 3.09 -4.18 6.18
CA HIS A 110 3.04 -3.71 7.56
C HIS A 110 2.94 -2.17 7.65
N GLY A 111 3.67 -1.44 6.81
CA GLY A 111 3.71 0.02 6.82
C GLY A 111 2.49 0.73 6.21
N MET A 112 1.69 0.04 5.38
CA MET A 112 0.60 0.66 4.61
C MET A 112 -0.43 1.38 5.48
N ILE A 113 -0.83 0.77 6.60
CA ILE A 113 -1.86 1.32 7.48
C ILE A 113 -1.43 2.64 8.12
N GLY A 114 -0.16 2.76 8.50
CA GLY A 114 0.38 3.97 9.13
C GLY A 114 0.36 5.16 8.18
N GLY A 115 0.78 4.94 6.93
CA GLY A 115 0.76 5.97 5.88
C GLY A 115 -0.66 6.43 5.55
N ASP A 116 -1.59 5.48 5.37
CA ASP A 116 -2.99 5.82 5.07
C ASP A 116 -3.66 6.60 6.21
N ARG A 117 -3.47 6.15 7.46
CA ARG A 117 -4.05 6.81 8.64
C ARG A 117 -3.52 8.23 8.82
N SER A 118 -2.21 8.44 8.62
CA SER A 118 -1.59 9.77 8.71
C SER A 118 -2.18 10.75 7.69
N ARG A 119 -2.36 10.30 6.44
CA ARG A 119 -2.95 11.11 5.37
C ARG A 119 -4.42 11.45 5.66
N LYS A 120 -5.22 10.46 6.09
CA LYS A 120 -6.64 10.67 6.39
C LYS A 120 -6.88 11.53 7.61
N ARG A 121 -5.97 11.51 8.58
CA ARG A 121 -6.07 12.35 9.77
C ARG A 121 -6.25 13.81 9.40
N ASN A 122 -5.42 14.33 8.51
CA ASN A 122 -5.54 15.72 8.07
C ASN A 122 -6.88 15.98 7.35
N LEU A 123 -7.33 15.05 6.49
CA LEU A 123 -8.61 15.21 5.80
C LEU A 123 -9.79 15.28 6.78
N ILE A 124 -9.76 14.49 7.84
CA ILE A 124 -10.85 14.44 8.83
C ILE A 124 -10.76 15.61 9.80
N GLU A 125 -9.57 15.93 10.31
CA GLU A 125 -9.35 17.05 11.23
C GLU A 125 -9.72 18.41 10.62
N PHE A 126 -9.49 18.56 9.32
CA PHE A 126 -9.87 19.75 8.55
C PHE A 126 -11.21 19.59 7.83
N GLY A 127 -12.11 18.68 8.23
CA GLY A 127 -13.49 18.66 7.73
C GLY A 127 -13.64 18.40 6.21
N TRP A 128 -12.70 17.72 5.57
CA TRP A 128 -12.81 17.26 4.19
C TRP A 128 -13.53 15.92 4.07
N ARG A 129 -13.45 15.08 5.11
CA ARG A 129 -14.07 13.74 5.18
C ARG A 129 -14.65 13.46 6.56
N LEU A 130 -15.68 12.60 6.61
CA LEU A 130 -16.25 12.11 7.86
C LEU A 130 -15.30 11.15 8.58
N PRO A 131 -15.43 10.95 9.90
CA PRO A 131 -14.61 10.01 10.67
C PRO A 131 -14.63 8.58 10.10
N SER A 132 -15.78 8.12 9.59
CA SER A 132 -15.93 6.82 8.90
C SER A 132 -14.98 6.60 7.74
N ALA A 133 -14.42 7.65 7.13
CA ALA A 133 -13.42 7.50 6.08
C ALA A 133 -12.14 6.80 6.58
N TYR A 134 -11.87 6.79 7.90
CA TYR A 134 -10.80 5.96 8.47
C TYR A 134 -11.02 4.46 8.23
N ASP A 135 -12.27 4.01 8.14
CA ASP A 135 -12.62 2.59 7.99
C ASP A 135 -12.48 2.09 6.54
N ASN A 136 -12.25 3.00 5.58
CA ASN A 136 -11.89 2.69 4.20
C ASN A 136 -10.37 2.53 4.00
N ARG A 137 -9.72 1.64 4.73
CA ARG A 137 -8.26 1.59 4.91
C ARG A 137 -7.63 0.32 4.33
N PRO A 138 -6.30 0.25 4.20
CA PRO A 138 -5.61 -1.03 4.14
C PRO A 138 -5.89 -1.87 5.38
N LEU A 139 -5.67 -3.18 5.28
CA LEU A 139 -5.65 -4.07 6.44
C LEU A 139 -4.50 -3.69 7.37
N THR A 140 -4.67 -3.91 8.67
CA THR A 140 -3.51 -3.99 9.57
C THR A 140 -2.71 -5.26 9.24
N PHE A 141 -1.48 -5.34 9.74
CA PHE A 141 -0.65 -6.52 9.51
C PHE A 141 -1.29 -7.79 10.10
N GLU A 142 -1.91 -7.67 11.26
CA GLU A 142 -2.60 -8.75 11.97
C GLU A 142 -3.86 -9.20 11.22
N GLU A 143 -4.64 -8.25 10.67
CA GLU A 143 -5.81 -8.55 9.85
C GLU A 143 -5.43 -9.24 8.53
N TRP A 144 -4.31 -8.81 7.93
CA TRP A 144 -3.77 -9.46 6.74
C TRP A 144 -3.28 -10.87 7.08
N GLU A 145 -2.48 -11.03 8.14
CA GLU A 145 -1.95 -12.32 8.58
C GLU A 145 -3.07 -13.32 8.90
N ALA A 146 -4.16 -12.86 9.52
CA ALA A 146 -5.33 -13.70 9.82
C ALA A 146 -6.08 -14.18 8.58
N LYS A 147 -5.92 -13.52 7.42
CA LYS A 147 -6.52 -13.93 6.15
C LYS A 147 -5.64 -14.87 5.33
N ILE A 148 -4.39 -15.10 5.74
CA ILE A 148 -3.48 -16.00 5.04
C ILE A 148 -3.83 -17.45 5.38
N ASN A 149 -4.15 -18.24 4.36
CA ASN A 149 -4.27 -19.69 4.48
C ASN A 149 -2.97 -20.38 4.02
N ASN A 150 -2.62 -20.21 2.74
CA ASN A 150 -1.38 -20.73 2.17
C ASN A 150 -0.55 -19.59 1.58
N ILE A 151 0.74 -19.52 1.91
CA ILE A 151 1.66 -18.51 1.39
C ILE A 151 3.04 -19.10 1.10
N ILE A 152 3.64 -18.69 -0.02
CA ILE A 152 5.05 -18.91 -0.34
C ILE A 152 5.76 -17.57 -0.29
N PHE A 153 6.80 -17.48 0.55
CA PHE A 153 7.72 -16.34 0.56
C PHE A 153 8.85 -16.60 -0.42
N MET A 154 9.01 -15.72 -1.41
CA MET A 154 10.04 -15.82 -2.43
C MET A 154 11.00 -14.64 -2.27
N SER A 155 12.27 -14.95 -1.97
CA SER A 155 13.32 -13.95 -1.76
C SER A 155 14.68 -14.64 -1.77
N ALA A 156 15.70 -13.97 -2.30
CA ALA A 156 17.10 -14.39 -2.12
C ALA A 156 17.60 -14.16 -0.68
N THR A 157 16.93 -13.28 0.07
CA THR A 157 17.35 -12.77 1.39
C THR A 157 16.16 -12.73 2.34
N LEU A 158 15.57 -13.89 2.67
CA LEU A 158 14.41 -13.99 3.57
C LEU A 158 14.62 -13.25 4.90
N GLY A 159 13.63 -12.47 5.31
CA GLY A 159 13.64 -11.78 6.60
C GLY A 159 13.36 -12.70 7.79
N ALA A 160 13.62 -12.18 9.00
CA ALA A 160 13.44 -12.95 10.23
C ALA A 160 11.98 -13.34 10.50
N TRP A 161 11.02 -12.51 10.07
CA TRP A 161 9.60 -12.80 10.24
C TRP A 161 9.17 -13.98 9.35
N GLU A 162 9.59 -13.99 8.08
CA GLU A 162 9.29 -15.06 7.13
C GLU A 162 9.87 -16.40 7.58
N LEU A 163 11.14 -16.40 8.03
CA LEU A 163 11.81 -17.60 8.55
C LEU A 163 11.07 -18.17 9.76
N LYS A 164 10.66 -17.31 10.69
CA LYS A 164 9.87 -17.70 11.87
C LYS A 164 8.50 -18.25 11.45
N LYS A 165 7.80 -17.56 10.54
CA LYS A 165 6.46 -17.93 10.08
C LYS A 165 6.47 -19.27 9.33
N SER A 166 7.53 -19.55 8.59
CA SER A 166 7.73 -20.79 7.83
C SER A 166 8.16 -21.97 8.72
N GLY A 167 8.39 -21.77 10.02
CA GLY A 167 8.86 -22.82 10.92
C GLY A 167 10.24 -23.39 10.54
N GLY A 168 11.04 -22.62 9.82
CA GLY A 168 12.32 -23.08 9.25
C GLY A 168 12.22 -23.92 7.98
N VAL A 169 11.02 -24.15 7.43
CA VAL A 169 10.86 -24.81 6.14
C VAL A 169 11.26 -23.86 5.02
N SER A 170 12.25 -24.26 4.20
CA SER A 170 12.69 -23.51 3.02
C SER A 170 12.94 -24.47 1.85
N ALA A 171 12.80 -23.95 0.64
CA ALA A 171 13.20 -24.62 -0.60
C ALA A 171 14.23 -23.74 -1.29
N GLU A 172 15.49 -24.17 -1.29
CA GLU A 172 16.59 -23.38 -1.85
C GLU A 172 16.78 -23.67 -3.34
N GLN A 173 16.85 -22.62 -4.15
CA GLN A 173 17.15 -22.71 -5.58
C GLN A 173 18.38 -21.85 -5.90
N ILE A 174 19.57 -22.42 -5.69
CA ILE A 174 20.87 -21.74 -5.89
C ILE A 174 21.40 -21.96 -7.32
N ILE A 175 21.16 -23.15 -7.87
CA ILE A 175 21.70 -23.54 -9.19
C ILE A 175 20.93 -22.80 -10.28
N ARG A 176 21.64 -21.96 -11.05
CA ARG A 176 21.08 -21.28 -12.23
C ARG A 176 21.07 -22.22 -13.43
N PRO A 177 19.95 -22.36 -14.18
CA PRO A 177 19.89 -23.21 -15.36
C PRO A 177 20.93 -22.88 -16.45
N THR A 178 21.42 -21.63 -16.48
CA THR A 178 22.44 -21.14 -17.42
C THR A 178 23.86 -21.53 -17.03
N GLY A 179 24.09 -22.05 -15.83
CA GLY A 179 25.43 -22.33 -15.29
C GLY A 179 26.20 -21.09 -14.83
N LEU A 180 25.55 -19.91 -14.77
CA LEU A 180 26.18 -18.69 -14.26
C LEU A 180 26.52 -18.84 -12.77
N VAL A 181 27.78 -18.61 -12.44
CA VAL A 181 28.30 -18.63 -11.07
C VAL A 181 28.17 -17.26 -10.41
N ASP A 182 28.18 -17.24 -9.08
CA ASP A 182 28.25 -15.99 -8.33
C ASP A 182 29.57 -15.25 -8.62
N PRO A 183 29.57 -13.92 -8.65
CA PRO A 183 30.76 -13.13 -8.94
C PRO A 183 31.77 -13.20 -7.79
N HIS A 184 33.05 -13.05 -8.12
CA HIS A 184 34.11 -12.91 -7.12
C HIS A 184 33.99 -11.57 -6.39
N VAL A 185 34.20 -11.58 -5.07
CA VAL A 185 34.15 -10.38 -4.22
C VAL A 185 35.56 -10.04 -3.72
N GLU A 186 35.97 -8.79 -3.88
CA GLU A 186 37.26 -8.26 -3.41
C GLU A 186 37.02 -7.06 -2.48
N ILE A 187 37.81 -6.96 -1.40
CA ILE A 187 37.77 -5.84 -0.46
C ILE A 187 39.07 -5.04 -0.60
N ARG A 188 38.96 -3.77 -0.99
CA ARG A 188 40.10 -2.84 -1.16
C ARG A 188 40.06 -1.71 -0.12
N PRO A 189 41.21 -1.10 0.25
CA PRO A 189 41.25 0.05 1.14
C PRO A 189 40.54 1.27 0.55
N ALA A 190 39.94 2.11 1.40
CA ALA A 190 39.29 3.36 0.96
C ALA A 190 40.27 4.43 0.43
N LYS A 191 41.56 4.31 0.74
CA LYS A 191 42.59 5.25 0.27
C LYS A 191 42.73 5.14 -1.25
N ASN A 192 42.61 6.27 -1.95
CA ASN A 192 42.66 6.36 -3.42
C ASN A 192 41.59 5.50 -4.14
N GLN A 193 40.47 5.17 -3.48
CA GLN A 193 39.44 4.30 -4.03
C GLN A 193 38.80 4.81 -5.33
N ILE A 194 38.76 6.14 -5.53
CA ILE A 194 38.14 6.74 -6.71
C ILE A 194 39.01 6.53 -7.95
N ASP A 195 40.32 6.68 -7.81
CA ASP A 195 41.30 6.42 -8.88
C ASP A 195 41.38 4.92 -9.19
N ASP A 196 41.44 4.08 -8.15
CA ASP A 196 41.44 2.62 -8.27
C ASP A 196 40.18 2.11 -9.02
N LEU A 197 39.00 2.64 -8.66
CA LEU A 197 37.75 2.31 -9.34
C LEU A 197 37.74 2.77 -10.80
N LEU A 198 38.29 3.94 -11.13
CA LEU A 198 38.36 4.44 -12.49
C LEU A 198 39.22 3.53 -13.39
N ASP A 199 40.35 3.07 -12.88
CA ASP A 199 41.21 2.13 -13.58
C ASP A 199 40.53 0.78 -13.83
N GLU A 200 39.76 0.26 -12.87
CA GLU A 200 38.95 -0.95 -13.06
C GLU A 200 37.82 -0.74 -14.09
N ILE A 201 37.12 0.40 -14.04
CA ILE A 201 36.07 0.75 -15.02
C ILE A 201 36.64 0.73 -16.44
N ARG A 202 37.82 1.33 -16.66
CA ARG A 202 38.48 1.34 -17.98
C ARG A 202 38.77 -0.07 -18.49
N LYS A 203 39.24 -0.98 -17.61
CA LYS A 203 39.47 -2.40 -17.96
C LYS A 203 38.15 -3.09 -18.36
N VAL A 204 37.07 -2.91 -17.59
CA VAL A 204 35.76 -3.51 -17.91
C VAL A 204 35.18 -2.97 -19.22
N ILE A 205 35.31 -1.67 -19.49
CA ILE A 205 34.83 -1.07 -20.75
C ILE A 205 35.62 -1.60 -21.95
N SER A 206 36.94 -1.76 -21.82
CA SER A 206 37.78 -2.31 -22.91
C SER A 206 37.38 -3.73 -23.32
N SER A 207 36.78 -4.49 -22.39
CA SER A 207 36.21 -5.83 -22.65
C SER A 207 34.71 -5.79 -23.02
N LYS A 208 34.17 -4.60 -23.33
CA LYS A 208 32.76 -4.33 -23.68
C LYS A 208 31.75 -4.61 -22.57
N GLY A 209 32.20 -4.75 -21.32
CA GLY A 209 31.35 -4.91 -20.15
C GLY A 209 30.63 -3.63 -19.71
N ARG A 210 29.89 -3.71 -18.59
CA ARG A 210 29.23 -2.58 -17.93
C ARG A 210 29.53 -2.64 -16.44
N VAL A 211 29.54 -1.48 -15.79
CA VAL A 211 29.82 -1.34 -14.35
C VAL A 211 28.62 -0.68 -13.69
N LEU A 212 28.27 -1.17 -12.50
CA LEU A 212 27.31 -0.53 -11.61
C LEU A 212 28.07 -0.05 -10.37
N VAL A 213 27.87 1.21 -10.00
CA VAL A 213 28.48 1.83 -8.82
C VAL A 213 27.37 2.30 -7.90
N THR A 214 27.45 1.95 -6.62
CA THR A 214 26.49 2.37 -5.60
C THR A 214 27.18 3.24 -4.55
N THR A 215 26.61 4.41 -4.26
CA THR A 215 27.09 5.32 -3.22
C THR A 215 26.04 5.47 -2.11
N LEU A 216 26.44 6.06 -0.98
CA LEU A 216 25.53 6.25 0.16
C LEU A 216 24.56 7.42 0.00
N THR A 217 24.96 8.45 -0.78
CA THR A 217 24.14 9.65 -0.98
C THR A 217 24.07 10.02 -2.44
N LYS A 218 22.98 10.71 -2.80
CA LYS A 218 22.77 11.26 -4.14
C LYS A 218 23.91 12.20 -4.56
N ARG A 219 24.36 13.07 -3.64
CA ARG A 219 25.47 14.00 -3.89
C ARG A 219 26.75 13.26 -4.26
N MET A 220 27.09 12.19 -3.51
CA MET A 220 28.26 11.37 -3.86
C MET A 220 28.12 10.70 -5.24
N SER A 221 26.90 10.29 -5.62
CA SER A 221 26.67 9.75 -6.97
C SER A 221 26.93 10.81 -8.04
N GLU A 222 26.44 12.04 -7.80
CA GLU A 222 26.61 13.19 -8.69
C GLU A 222 28.09 13.57 -8.81
N ASP A 223 28.79 13.74 -7.68
CA ASP A 223 30.21 14.13 -7.64
C ASP A 223 31.11 13.11 -8.36
N ILE A 224 30.88 11.79 -8.17
CA ILE A 224 31.66 10.74 -8.85
C ILE A 224 31.35 10.70 -10.34
N ALA A 225 30.08 10.86 -10.72
CA ALA A 225 29.68 10.86 -12.12
C ALA A 225 30.28 12.05 -12.87
N GLU A 226 30.34 13.23 -12.25
CA GLU A 226 31.01 14.42 -12.79
C GLU A 226 32.52 14.17 -12.93
N TYR A 227 33.18 13.71 -11.85
CA TYR A 227 34.61 13.43 -11.85
C TYR A 227 35.05 12.42 -12.94
N TYR A 228 34.23 11.42 -13.25
CA TYR A 228 34.54 10.45 -14.31
C TYR A 228 34.13 10.90 -15.73
N SER A 229 33.37 11.98 -15.85
CA SER A 229 32.99 12.55 -17.14
C SER A 229 34.03 13.54 -17.68
N GLU A 230 34.90 14.06 -16.80
CA GLU A 230 36.09 14.86 -17.16
C GLU A 230 37.23 13.99 -17.71
#